data_AF-A0A831YJJ1-F1
#
_entry.id   AF-A0A831YJJ1-F1
#
_cell.length_a   1.000
_cell.length_b   1.000
_cell.length_c   1.000
_cell.angle_alpha   90.00
_cell.angle_beta   90.00
_cell.angle_gamma   90.00
#
_symmetry.space_group_name_H-M   'P 1'
#
loop_
_entity.id
_entity.type
_entity.pdbx_description
1 polymer ?
#
loop_
_entity_poly.entity_id
_entity_poly.type
_entity_poly.pdbx_seq_one_letter_code
_entity_poly.pdbx_strand_id
1 'polypeptide(L)'
;MNVKSTIRAGLLTTILLSAGVPALADPGAPEAQAKPKPARTCFSLSDWDNWTAPDRDTLYLKVRNREVYQVDLHRGTSMLTSPGVHLVSIRRGVDSVCGPLDLDLRVSDGF
;
A
#
# COMPACT_ATOMS: atom_id res chain seq x y z
N MET A 1 -6.42 12.90 40.02
CA MET A 1 -7.78 13.20 39.53
C MET A 1 -8.43 11.88 39.17
N ASN A 2 -9.57 11.60 39.80
CA ASN A 2 -10.08 10.25 40.05
C ASN A 2 -10.79 9.63 38.85
N VAL A 3 -10.44 8.37 38.57
CA VAL A 3 -11.14 7.48 37.63
C VAL A 3 -12.49 7.11 38.24
N LYS A 4 -13.60 7.31 37.51
CA LYS A 4 -14.90 6.77 37.90
C LYS A 4 -15.15 5.50 37.10
N SER A 5 -14.92 4.39 37.78
CA SER A 5 -15.28 3.04 37.38
C SER A 5 -16.77 2.83 37.66
N THR A 6 -17.54 2.41 36.66
CA THR A 6 -18.96 2.03 36.81
C THR A 6 -19.15 0.55 36.51
N ILE A 7 -19.20 -0.20 37.62
CA ILE A 7 -20.08 -1.32 38.00
C ILE A 7 -20.66 -2.20 36.88
N ARG A 8 -20.34 -3.49 37.04
CA ARG A 8 -20.92 -4.66 36.38
C ARG A 8 -22.32 -4.99 36.94
N ALA A 9 -23.26 -5.29 36.05
CA ALA A 9 -24.43 -6.13 36.25
C ALA A 9 -24.80 -6.64 34.83
N GLY A 10 -24.86 -7.92 34.49
CA GLY A 10 -25.28 -9.09 35.25
C GLY A 10 -26.62 -9.54 34.66
N LEU A 11 -26.64 -10.58 33.81
CA LEU A 11 -27.69 -11.60 33.81
C LEU A 11 -27.36 -12.78 32.89
N LEU A 12 -27.70 -13.96 33.40
CA LEU A 12 -27.53 -15.29 32.84
C LEU A 12 -28.51 -15.61 31.70
N THR A 13 -28.13 -16.66 30.96
CA THR A 13 -28.99 -17.68 30.30
C THR A 13 -29.89 -17.27 29.14
N THR A 14 -29.63 -17.84 27.95
CA THR A 14 -30.42 -18.97 27.41
C THR A 14 -29.82 -19.46 26.08
N ILE A 15 -29.61 -20.78 25.98
CA ILE A 15 -29.30 -21.49 24.74
C ILE A 15 -30.60 -21.60 23.94
N LEU A 16 -30.61 -21.14 22.69
CA LEU A 16 -31.62 -21.50 21.71
C LEU A 16 -30.92 -22.06 20.48
N LEU A 17 -30.96 -23.40 20.38
CA LEU A 17 -30.87 -24.11 19.10
C LEU A 17 -32.08 -23.65 18.26
N SER A 18 -31.84 -23.04 17.11
CA SER A 18 -32.87 -22.88 16.08
C SER A 18 -32.32 -23.35 14.74
N ALA A 19 -33.03 -24.35 14.22
CA ALA A 19 -32.85 -25.01 12.94
C ALA A 19 -32.79 -24.04 11.75
N GLY A 20 -32.15 -24.51 10.68
CA GLY A 20 -32.00 -23.78 9.42
C GLY A 20 -33.31 -23.23 8.87
N VAL A 21 -33.32 -21.92 8.65
CA VAL A 21 -34.31 -21.22 7.84
C VAL A 21 -33.70 -20.99 6.45
N PRO A 22 -34.42 -21.31 5.35
CA PRO A 22 -33.97 -20.91 4.03
C PRO A 22 -34.11 -19.38 3.97
N ALA A 23 -33.00 -18.69 3.77
CA ALA A 23 -33.00 -17.25 3.59
C ALA A 23 -33.77 -16.92 2.30
N LEU A 24 -34.99 -16.41 2.46
CA LEU A 24 -35.71 -15.71 1.40
C LEU A 24 -34.89 -14.46 1.08
N ALA A 25 -34.41 -14.36 -0.16
CA ALA A 25 -33.71 -13.19 -0.65
C ALA A 25 -34.64 -11.98 -0.57
N ASP A 26 -34.26 -11.00 0.26
CA ASP A 26 -34.93 -9.72 0.38
C ASP A 26 -34.52 -8.83 -0.81
N PRO A 27 -35.43 -8.45 -1.72
CA PRO A 27 -35.11 -7.62 -2.88
C PRO A 27 -34.85 -6.15 -2.53
N GLY A 28 -34.81 -5.79 -1.23
CA GLY A 28 -34.66 -4.43 -0.74
C GLY A 28 -33.29 -4.08 -0.14
N ALA A 29 -32.34 -5.01 -0.07
CA ALA A 29 -31.01 -4.69 0.47
C ALA A 29 -30.26 -3.74 -0.48
N PRO A 30 -29.81 -2.55 -0.02
CA PRO A 30 -28.99 -1.68 -0.85
C PRO A 30 -27.70 -2.43 -1.18
N GLU A 31 -27.49 -2.76 -2.45
CA GLU A 31 -26.18 -3.22 -2.91
C GLU A 31 -25.16 -2.17 -2.51
N ALA A 32 -24.27 -2.55 -1.58
CA ALA A 32 -23.16 -1.71 -1.19
C ALA A 32 -22.31 -1.46 -2.43
N GLN A 33 -22.53 -0.31 -3.07
CA GLN A 33 -21.80 0.10 -4.26
C GLN A 33 -20.32 0.15 -3.89
N ALA A 34 -19.56 -0.84 -4.39
CA ALA A 34 -18.14 -0.91 -4.18
C ALA A 34 -17.52 0.38 -4.73
N LYS A 35 -16.85 1.14 -3.86
CA LYS A 35 -16.17 2.37 -4.28
C LYS A 35 -15.19 2.02 -5.41
N PRO A 36 -15.16 2.79 -6.51
CA PRO A 36 -14.23 2.53 -7.60
C PRO A 36 -12.79 2.52 -7.07
N LYS A 37 -12.08 1.42 -7.30
CA LYS A 37 -10.65 1.36 -6.98
C LYS A 37 -9.93 2.33 -7.91
N PRO A 38 -9.04 3.20 -7.41
CA PRO A 38 -8.29 4.11 -8.26
C PRO A 38 -7.55 3.32 -9.35
N ALA A 39 -7.63 3.83 -10.58
CA ALA A 39 -6.92 3.24 -11.72
C ALA A 39 -5.42 3.18 -11.39
N ARG A 40 -4.84 1.99 -11.52
CA ARG A 40 -3.42 1.78 -11.27
C ARG A 40 -2.67 2.29 -12.48
N THR A 41 -1.93 3.38 -12.31
CA THR A 41 -1.00 3.86 -13.32
C THR A 41 0.24 2.98 -13.28
N CYS A 42 0.56 2.40 -14.43
CA CYS A 42 1.79 1.62 -14.60
C CYS A 42 2.77 2.38 -15.49
N PHE A 43 4.06 2.11 -15.30
CA PHE A 43 5.10 2.59 -16.21
C PHE A 43 6.13 1.50 -16.49
N SER A 44 6.87 1.64 -17.59
CA SER A 44 7.99 0.74 -17.91
C SER A 44 9.25 1.19 -17.18
N LEU A 45 10.01 0.28 -16.58
CA LEU A 45 11.33 0.57 -16.00
C LEU A 45 12.29 1.19 -17.02
N SER A 46 12.14 0.87 -18.30
CA SER A 46 12.94 1.46 -19.38
C SER A 46 12.62 2.93 -19.65
N ASP A 47 11.44 3.41 -19.21
CA ASP A 47 11.01 4.81 -19.33
C ASP A 47 11.44 5.65 -18.12
N TRP A 48 12.10 5.05 -17.13
CA TRP A 48 12.62 5.76 -15.96
C TRP A 48 13.87 6.53 -16.34
N ASP A 49 13.80 7.87 -16.20
CA ASP A 49 14.88 8.77 -16.61
C ASP A 49 15.79 9.17 -15.44
N ASN A 50 15.19 9.53 -14.30
CA ASN A 50 15.94 10.05 -13.15
C ASN A 50 15.22 9.79 -11.83
N TRP A 51 15.93 9.94 -10.72
CA TRP A 51 15.36 9.84 -9.39
C TRP A 51 15.92 10.91 -8.45
N THR A 52 15.17 11.21 -7.40
CA THR A 52 15.63 12.00 -6.27
C THR A 52 15.07 11.43 -4.97
N ALA A 53 15.76 11.67 -3.87
CA ALA A 53 15.29 11.33 -2.53
C ALA A 53 15.36 12.59 -1.64
N PRO A 54 14.22 13.11 -1.15
CA PRO A 54 14.22 14.21 -0.19
C PRO A 54 14.69 13.75 1.20
N ASP A 55 14.47 12.47 1.52
CA ASP A 55 14.78 11.87 2.82
C ASP A 55 15.13 10.38 2.65
N ARG A 56 15.24 9.66 3.76
CA ARG A 56 15.66 8.26 3.76
C ARG A 56 14.56 7.28 3.33
N ASP A 57 13.29 7.67 3.42
CA ASP A 57 12.12 6.79 3.28
C ASP A 57 11.29 7.10 2.02
N THR A 58 11.52 8.22 1.35
CA THR A 58 10.78 8.63 0.14
C THR A 58 11.68 8.71 -1.08
N LEU A 59 11.18 8.17 -2.19
CA LEU A 59 11.79 8.27 -3.52
C LEU A 59 10.84 8.96 -4.50
N TYR A 60 11.38 9.87 -5.31
CA TYR A 60 10.70 10.40 -6.48
C TYR A 60 11.34 9.83 -7.74
N LEU A 61 10.54 9.14 -8.55
CA LEU A 61 10.96 8.60 -9.83
C LEU A 61 10.39 9.46 -10.95
N LYS A 62 11.27 10.04 -11.77
CA LYS A 62 10.89 10.79 -12.97
C LYS A 62 10.82 9.83 -14.15
N VAL A 63 9.65 9.76 -14.76
CA VAL A 63 9.33 8.80 -15.82
C VAL A 63 8.85 9.56 -17.06
N ARG A 64 9.38 9.21 -18.23
CA ARG A 64 9.08 9.85 -19.54
C ARG A 64 9.22 11.37 -19.51
N ASN A 65 10.10 11.88 -18.66
CA ASN A 65 10.32 13.29 -18.37
C ASN A 65 9.09 14.13 -17.99
N ARG A 66 7.94 13.52 -17.71
CA ARG A 66 6.64 14.21 -17.51
C ARG A 66 5.89 13.77 -16.27
N GLU A 67 6.13 12.54 -15.82
CA GLU A 67 5.48 11.96 -14.65
C GLU A 67 6.49 11.84 -13.51
N VAL A 68 6.03 12.13 -12.30
CA VAL A 68 6.80 11.92 -11.07
C VAL A 68 6.00 10.98 -10.17
N TYR A 69 6.56 9.82 -9.90
CA TYR A 69 5.99 8.83 -8.99
C TYR A 69 6.65 8.96 -7.63
N GLN A 70 5.85 9.13 -6.59
CA GLN A 70 6.32 8.99 -5.21
C GLN A 70 6.28 7.52 -4.82
N VAL A 71 7.40 7.03 -4.30
CA VAL A 71 7.55 5.68 -3.77
C VAL A 71 7.93 5.80 -2.31
N ASP A 72 7.04 5.33 -1.45
CA ASP A 72 7.30 5.23 -0.02
C ASP A 72 7.96 3.89 0.29
N LEU A 73 9.15 3.95 0.88
CA LEU A 73 9.95 2.78 1.22
C LEU A 73 9.49 2.22 2.56
N HIS A 74 9.24 0.91 2.60
CA HIS A 74 8.91 0.24 3.86
C HIS A 74 10.05 0.32 4.89
N ARG A 75 11.30 0.31 4.42
CA ARG A 75 12.50 0.48 5.23
C ARG A 75 13.50 1.33 4.44
N GLY A 76 13.60 2.60 4.80
CA GLY A 76 14.52 3.52 4.16
C GLY A 76 15.99 3.39 4.59
N THR A 77 16.86 4.07 3.85
CA THR A 77 18.31 4.14 4.10
C THR A 77 18.82 5.56 3.96
N SER A 78 19.69 5.98 4.87
CA SER A 78 20.35 7.30 4.80
C SER A 78 21.29 7.43 3.61
N MET A 79 21.63 6.32 2.94
CA MET A 79 22.45 6.36 1.73
C MET A 79 21.73 7.07 0.58
N LEU A 80 20.40 7.09 0.53
CA LEU A 80 19.65 7.73 -0.58
C LEU A 80 19.95 9.22 -0.73
N THR A 81 20.32 9.89 0.36
CA THR A 81 20.65 11.32 0.38
C THR A 81 22.15 11.58 0.32
N SER A 82 22.98 10.54 0.25
CA SER A 82 24.44 10.68 0.17
C SER A 82 24.88 11.11 -1.23
N PRO A 83 25.92 11.93 -1.38
CA PRO A 83 26.45 12.29 -2.69
C PRO A 83 27.03 11.07 -3.40
N GLY A 84 26.84 10.98 -4.72
CA GLY A 84 27.45 9.95 -5.57
C GLY A 84 26.76 8.58 -5.59
N VAL A 85 25.66 8.41 -4.83
CA VAL A 85 24.88 7.17 -4.89
C VAL A 85 24.02 7.11 -6.15
N HIS A 86 23.70 5.90 -6.57
CA HIS A 86 22.75 5.64 -7.64
C HIS A 86 21.85 4.46 -7.28
N LEU A 87 20.70 4.41 -7.96
CA LEU A 87 19.76 3.33 -7.86
C LEU A 87 19.96 2.35 -9.02
N VAL A 88 20.03 1.08 -8.69
CA VAL A 88 20.11 -0.04 -9.63
C VAL A 88 18.79 -0.79 -9.57
N SER A 89 18.08 -0.88 -10.69
CA SER A 89 16.88 -1.73 -10.79
C SER A 89 17.28 -3.16 -11.14
N ILE A 90 16.75 -4.13 -10.39
CA ILE A 90 16.91 -5.55 -10.72
C ILE A 90 15.67 -6.01 -11.46
N ARG A 91 15.81 -6.36 -12.74
CA ARG A 91 14.70 -6.91 -13.51
C ARG A 91 14.57 -8.41 -13.29
N ARG A 92 13.40 -8.85 -12.82
CA ARG A 92 13.01 -10.26 -12.76
C ARG A 92 11.69 -10.46 -13.50
N GLY A 93 11.73 -10.48 -14.83
CA GLY A 93 10.55 -10.71 -15.66
C GLY A 93 10.12 -9.46 -16.43
N VAL A 94 8.81 -9.17 -16.42
CA VAL A 94 8.22 -8.03 -17.15
C VAL A 94 8.71 -6.69 -16.60
N ASP A 95 9.06 -5.77 -17.50
CA ASP A 95 9.63 -4.46 -17.16
C ASP A 95 8.59 -3.44 -16.69
N SER A 96 7.36 -3.86 -16.43
CA SER A 96 6.25 -2.96 -16.08
C SER A 96 6.09 -2.87 -14.56
N VAL A 97 6.14 -1.66 -14.02
CA VAL A 97 5.89 -1.37 -12.61
C VAL A 97 4.44 -0.93 -12.46
N CYS A 98 3.60 -1.80 -11.90
CA CYS A 98 2.19 -1.54 -11.64
C CYS A 98 1.87 -1.49 -10.14
N GLY A 99 2.82 -1.91 -9.30
CA GLY A 99 2.73 -1.85 -7.86
C GLY A 99 4.09 -1.95 -7.17
N PRO A 100 4.09 -1.87 -5.82
CA PRO A 100 5.33 -1.82 -5.04
C PRO A 100 6.23 -3.05 -5.18
N LEU A 101 5.65 -4.24 -5.41
CA LEU A 101 6.41 -5.50 -5.51
C LEU A 101 7.09 -5.68 -6.87
N ASP A 102 6.71 -4.89 -7.88
CA ASP A 102 7.29 -4.95 -9.22
C ASP A 102 8.61 -4.13 -9.29
N LEU A 103 8.91 -3.36 -8.24
CA LEU A 103 10.03 -2.43 -8.17
C LEU A 103 11.09 -2.94 -7.17
N ASP A 104 12.09 -3.65 -7.66
CA ASP A 104 13.28 -4.08 -6.90
C ASP A 104 14.44 -3.11 -7.16
N LEU A 105 14.73 -2.24 -6.17
CA LEU A 105 15.77 -1.23 -6.24
C LEU A 105 16.89 -1.52 -5.25
N ARG A 106 18.13 -1.36 -5.70
CA ARG A 106 19.33 -1.37 -4.86
C ARG A 106 20.00 -0.01 -4.86
N VAL A 107 20.51 0.39 -3.71
CA VAL A 107 21.36 1.58 -3.57
C VAL A 107 22.81 1.13 -3.71
N SER A 108 23.57 1.79 -4.58
CA SER A 108 25.00 1.56 -4.77
C SER A 108 25.75 2.89 -4.68
N ASP A 109 26.95 2.88 -4.10
CA ASP A 109 27.90 3.98 -4.03
C ASP A 109 29.12 3.77 -4.97
N GLY A 110 29.06 2.75 -5.83
CA GLY A 110 30.11 2.43 -6.83
C GLY A 110 29.53 1.91 -8.14
N PHE A 111 30.23 2.14 -9.25
CA PHE A 111 29.80 1.80 -10.62
C PHE A 111 30.05 0.34 -10.99
#